data_AF-A0A0M3RC54-F1
#
_entry.id   AF-A0A0M3RC54-F1
#
_cell.length_a   1.000
_cell.length_b   1.000
_cell.length_c   1.000
_cell.angle_alpha   90.00
_cell.angle_beta   90.00
_cell.angle_gamma   90.00
#
_symmetry.space_group_name_H-M   'P 1'
#
loop_
_entity.id
_entity.type
_entity.pdbx_description
1 polymer ?
#
loop_
_entity_poly.entity_id
_entity_poly.type
_entity_poly.pdbx_seq_one_letter_code
_entity_poly.pdbx_strand_id
1 'polypeptide(L)'
;MNEIAGTKIDRMLSRGIGAPAGLDKEIAKKLADAISKAAQDPEHIKRIDDLGMEVNTITGEEYLESLKQQEKSISDMKSVFGW
;
A
#
# COMPACT_ATOMS: atom_id res chain seq x y z
N MET A 1 -3.19 -18.99 -1.90
CA MET A 1 -4.12 -17.91 -2.32
C MET A 1 -4.33 -17.90 -3.84
N ASN A 2 -3.27 -17.94 -4.65
CA ASN A 2 -3.38 -17.98 -6.12
C ASN A 2 -4.29 -19.10 -6.66
N GLU A 3 -4.31 -20.26 -6.00
CA GLU A 3 -5.14 -21.41 -6.38
C GLU A 3 -6.64 -21.20 -6.17
N ILE A 4 -7.04 -20.35 -5.23
CA ILE A 4 -8.46 -20.08 -4.91
C ILE A 4 -8.96 -18.87 -5.73
N ALA A 5 -8.11 -17.88 -5.95
CA ALA A 5 -8.49 -16.63 -6.61
C ALA A 5 -8.25 -16.62 -8.13
N GLY A 6 -7.52 -17.61 -8.67
CA GLY A 6 -7.14 -17.64 -10.10
C GLY A 6 -6.22 -16.49 -10.54
N THR A 7 -5.77 -15.64 -9.61
CA THR A 7 -4.92 -14.47 -9.83
C THR A 7 -3.90 -14.33 -8.71
N LYS A 8 -2.77 -13.68 -8.99
CA LYS A 8 -1.72 -13.43 -8.01
C LYS A 8 -2.15 -12.30 -7.08
N ILE A 9 -2.20 -12.57 -5.78
CA ILE A 9 -2.54 -11.56 -4.74
C ILE A 9 -1.31 -11.39 -3.84
N ASP A 10 -0.50 -10.36 -4.13
CA ASP A 10 0.74 -10.10 -3.40
C ASP A 10 0.55 -9.23 -2.14
N ARG A 11 -0.48 -8.36 -2.11
CA ARG A 11 -0.72 -7.40 -1.01
C ARG A 11 -2.21 -7.27 -0.71
N MET A 12 -2.82 -8.33 -0.18
CA MET A 12 -4.26 -8.35 0.12
C MET A 12 -4.66 -7.33 1.20
N LEU A 13 -3.79 -7.11 2.18
CA LEU A 13 -3.99 -6.15 3.24
C LEU A 13 -2.81 -5.18 3.25
N SER A 14 -3.04 -4.00 2.69
CA SER A 14 -2.08 -2.89 2.72
C SER A 14 -2.69 -1.67 3.41
N ARG A 15 -1.83 -0.75 3.85
CA ARG A 15 -2.20 0.55 4.38
C ARG A 15 -1.33 1.59 3.67
N GLY A 16 -1.92 2.71 3.28
CA GLY A 16 -1.15 3.83 2.76
C GLY A 16 -1.95 5.12 2.74
N ILE A 17 -1.27 6.19 2.33
CA ILE A 17 -1.73 7.57 2.48
C ILE A 17 -1.79 8.19 1.08
N GLY A 18 -2.98 8.63 0.70
CA GLY A 18 -3.21 9.42 -0.52
C GLY A 18 -3.49 10.89 -0.18
N ALA A 19 -3.18 11.78 -1.11
CA ALA A 19 -3.52 13.20 -1.02
C ALA A 19 -4.49 13.60 -2.15
N PRO A 20 -5.26 14.69 -1.99
CA PRO A 20 -6.13 15.20 -3.05
C PRO A 20 -5.35 15.48 -4.35
N ALA A 21 -6.02 15.26 -5.48
CA ALA A 21 -5.48 15.61 -6.79
C ALA A 21 -5.17 17.11 -6.86
N GLY A 22 -4.04 17.46 -7.47
CA GLY A 22 -3.60 18.86 -7.59
C GLY A 22 -2.92 19.42 -6.34
N LEU A 23 -2.60 18.60 -5.33
CA LEU A 23 -1.74 19.03 -4.23
C LEU A 23 -0.42 19.60 -4.77
N ASP A 24 0.01 20.72 -4.19
CA ASP A 24 1.31 21.33 -4.49
C ASP A 24 2.46 20.33 -4.28
N LYS A 25 3.43 20.35 -5.20
CA LYS A 25 4.54 19.37 -5.22
C LYS A 25 5.46 19.51 -4.02
N GLU A 26 5.71 20.72 -3.53
CA GLU A 26 6.57 20.93 -2.36
C GLU A 26 5.87 20.47 -1.09
N ILE A 27 4.56 20.71 -0.99
CA ILE A 27 3.74 20.15 0.10
C ILE A 27 3.73 18.62 0.04
N ALA A 28 3.51 18.03 -1.14
CA ALA A 28 3.53 16.59 -1.33
C ALA A 28 4.88 15.98 -0.91
N LYS A 29 5.99 16.61 -1.30
CA LYS A 29 7.33 16.19 -0.90
C LYS A 29 7.53 16.27 0.61
N LYS A 30 7.15 17.38 1.24
CA LYS A 30 7.29 17.56 2.69
C LYS A 30 6.53 16.49 3.48
N LEU A 31 5.32 16.14 3.02
CA LEU A 31 4.52 15.09 3.64
C LEU A 31 5.15 13.70 3.44
N ALA A 32 5.58 13.38 2.22
CA ALA A 32 6.24 12.11 1.91
C ALA A 32 7.51 11.92 2.74
N ASP A 33 8.35 12.95 2.87
CA ASP A 33 9.58 12.89 3.65
C ASP A 33 9.29 12.67 5.16
N ALA A 34 8.27 13.36 5.70
CA ALA A 34 7.87 13.23 7.11
C ALA A 34 7.32 11.82 7.42
N ILE A 35 6.48 11.29 6.53
CA ILE A 35 5.89 9.95 6.68
C ILE A 35 6.98 8.88 6.56
N SER A 36 7.86 8.97 5.55
CA SER A 36 8.98 8.04 5.39
C SER A 36 9.90 8.03 6.60
N LYS A 37 10.16 9.20 7.20
CA LYS A 37 10.93 9.28 8.45
C LYS A 37 10.21 8.58 9.61
N ALA A 38 8.91 8.81 9.77
CA ALA A 38 8.12 8.17 10.82
C ALA A 38 8.01 6.65 10.65
N ALA A 39 7.95 6.15 9.41
CA ALA A 39 7.92 4.73 9.12
C ALA A 39 9.23 3.99 9.49
N GLN A 40 10.33 4.73 9.60
CA GLN A 40 11.64 4.19 10.02
C GLN A 40 11.89 4.34 11.53
N ASP A 41 10.92 4.84 12.29
CA ASP A 41 11.03 4.94 13.73
C ASP A 41 11.14 3.53 14.37
N PRO A 42 12.15 3.26 15.23
CA PRO A 42 12.33 1.93 15.81
C PRO A 42 11.16 1.45 16.67
N GLU A 43 10.47 2.35 17.37
CA GLU A 43 9.28 2.01 18.15
C GLU A 43 8.13 1.63 17.21
N HIS A 44 7.97 2.35 16.10
CA HIS A 44 7.01 2.00 15.06
C HIS A 44 7.30 0.62 14.47
N ILE A 45 8.53 0.37 14.01
CA ILE A 45 8.93 -0.93 13.43
C ILE A 45 8.67 -2.05 14.42
N LYS A 46 9.09 -1.89 15.68
CA LYS A 46 8.87 -2.90 16.72
C LYS A 46 7.37 -3.20 16.92
N ARG A 47 6.51 -2.18 16.96
CA ARG A 47 5.08 -2.39 17.15
C ARG A 47 4.42 -3.09 15.96
N ILE A 48 4.89 -2.82 14.73
CA ILE A 48 4.38 -3.49 13.54
C ILE A 48 4.82 -4.96 13.52
N ASP A 49 6.06 -5.24 13.92
CA ASP A 49 6.58 -6.61 14.10
C ASP A 49 5.84 -7.37 15.21
N ASP A 50 5.57 -6.73 16.36
CA ASP A 50 4.79 -7.31 17.46
C ASP A 50 3.33 -7.67 17.03
N LEU A 51 2.83 -7.06 15.95
CA LEU A 51 1.53 -7.38 15.34
C LEU A 51 1.63 -8.47 14.24
N GLY A 52 2.82 -9.02 14.00
CA GLY A 52 3.07 -10.02 12.94
C GLY A 52 2.99 -9.44 11.53
N MET A 53 3.24 -8.14 11.37
CA MET A 53 3.21 -7.43 10.10
C MET A 53 4.63 -6.97 9.71
N GLU A 54 4.81 -6.68 8.42
CA GLU A 54 6.06 -6.14 7.88
C GLU A 54 5.90 -4.67 7.49
N VAL A 55 6.91 -3.85 7.81
CA VAL A 55 7.00 -2.47 7.30
C VAL A 55 7.63 -2.50 5.91
N ASN A 56 6.80 -2.42 4.87
CA ASN A 56 7.25 -2.27 3.48
C ASN A 56 6.82 -0.89 2.95
N THR A 57 7.67 0.11 3.20
CA THR A 57 7.42 1.50 2.81
C THR A 57 7.77 1.72 1.34
N ILE A 58 6.75 1.94 0.52
CA ILE A 58 6.88 2.36 -0.88
C ILE A 58 6.21 3.73 -1.05
N THR A 59 6.70 4.54 -2.00
CA THR A 59 6.21 5.91 -2.17
C THR A 59 6.09 6.28 -3.66
N GLY A 60 5.42 7.41 -3.94
CA GLY A 60 5.38 7.99 -5.28
C GLY A 60 4.82 7.04 -6.35
N GLU A 61 5.56 6.89 -7.44
CA GLU A 61 5.17 6.06 -8.60
C GLU A 61 5.05 4.58 -8.24
N GLU A 62 5.97 4.04 -7.42
CA GLU A 62 5.91 2.65 -6.98
C GLU A 62 4.62 2.37 -6.20
N TYR A 63 4.21 3.31 -5.34
CA TYR A 63 2.94 3.19 -4.62
C TYR A 63 1.73 3.23 -5.56
N LEU A 64 1.75 4.12 -6.56
CA LEU A 64 0.69 4.21 -7.57
C LEU A 64 0.57 2.93 -8.41
N GLU A 65 1.70 2.35 -8.82
CA GLU A 65 1.73 1.06 -9.54
C GLU A 65 1.18 -0.07 -8.69
N SER A 66 1.55 -0.12 -7.41
CA SER A 66 1.02 -1.10 -6.47
C SER A 66 -0.50 -0.99 -6.31
N LEU A 67 -1.05 0.22 -6.27
CA LEU A 67 -2.51 0.44 -6.19
C LEU A 67 -3.22 -0.04 -7.46
N LYS A 68 -2.68 0.26 -8.64
CA LYS A 68 -3.24 -0.23 -9.92
C LYS A 68 -3.21 -1.76 -10.01
N GLN A 69 -2.15 -2.39 -9.51
CA GLN A 69 -2.08 -3.84 -9.46
C GLN A 69 -3.12 -4.43 -8.50
N GLN A 70 -3.30 -3.83 -7.32
CA GLN A 70 -4.33 -4.24 -6.35
C GLN A 70 -5.74 -4.09 -6.94
N GLU A 71 -6.04 -2.96 -7.58
CA GLU A 71 -7.30 -2.72 -8.28
C GLU A 71 -7.56 -3.81 -9.34
N LYS A 72 -6.54 -4.13 -10.15
CA LYS A 72 -6.64 -5.20 -11.13
C LYS A 72 -6.94 -6.54 -10.48
N SER A 73 -6.18 -6.93 -9.44
CA SER A 73 -6.40 -8.20 -8.73
C SER A 73 -7.82 -8.30 -8.17
N ILE A 74 -8.35 -7.23 -7.57
CA ILE A 74 -9.73 -7.20 -7.06
C ILE A 74 -10.74 -7.30 -8.22
N SER A 75 -10.50 -6.58 -9.32
CA SER A 75 -11.38 -6.65 -10.49
C SER A 75 -11.41 -8.04 -11.12
N ASP A 76 -10.27 -8.75 -11.17
CA ASP A 76 -10.19 -10.13 -11.66
C ASP A 76 -10.99 -11.09 -10.75
N MET A 77 -11.07 -10.80 -9.45
CA MET A 77 -11.84 -11.60 -8.48
C MET A 77 -13.35 -11.33 -8.49
N LYS A 78 -13.85 -10.34 -9.24
CA LYS A 78 -15.30 -10.06 -9.31
C LYS A 78 -16.14 -11.29 -9.66
N SER A 79 -15.64 -12.11 -10.59
CA SER A 79 -16.27 -13.37 -10.98
C SER A 79 -16.37 -14.40 -9.85
N VAL A 80 -15.44 -14.35 -8.89
CA VAL A 80 -15.41 -15.23 -7.70
C VAL A 80 -16.37 -14.73 -6.63
N PHE A 81 -16.51 -13.42 -6.47
CA PHE A 81 -17.38 -12.80 -5.46
C PHE A 81 -18.82 -12.56 -5.91
N GLY A 82 -19.12 -12.72 -7.21
CA GLY A 82 -20.47 -12.61 -7.77
C GLY A 82 -20.97 -11.17 -7.89
N TRP A 83 -20.05 -10.21 -8.08
CA TRP A 83 -20.35 -8.78 -8.28
C TRP A 83 -19.98 -8.31 -9.69
#